data_AF-A0A517ZAG1-F1
#
_entry.id   AF-A0A517ZAG1-F1
#
_cell.length_a   1.000
_cell.length_b   1.000
_cell.length_c   1.000
_cell.angle_alpha   90.00
_cell.angle_beta   90.00
_cell.angle_gamma   90.00
#
_symmetry.space_group_name_H-M   'P 1'
#
loop_
_entity.id
_entity.type
_entity.pdbx_description
1 polymer ?
#
loop_
_entity_poly.entity_id
_entity_poly.type
_entity_poly.pdbx_seq_one_letter_code
_entity_poly.pdbx_strand_id
1 'polypeptide(L)'
;MLHLTITQDDGTSTVSSFRVFRTGRITDSRDSGSDGAGGSQSVTIDKIADDGVALTVVLIVDNAAAEESKKEIFVPYGPEDTVADLNGTTLVARLERNNKK
;
A
#
# COMPACT_ATOMS: atom_id res chain seq x y z
N MET A 1 -2.55 -2.40 18.33
CA MET A 1 -2.22 -1.43 17.26
C MET A 1 -1.76 -2.21 16.04
N LEU A 2 -2.30 -1.92 14.86
CA LEU A 2 -2.00 -2.66 13.63
C LEU A 2 -0.90 -1.97 12.82
N HIS A 3 0.02 -2.75 12.29
CA HIS A 3 1.06 -2.30 11.36
C HIS A 3 0.81 -2.93 10.00
N LEU A 4 0.59 -2.09 8.99
CA LEU A 4 0.46 -2.49 7.61
C LEU A 4 1.77 -2.16 6.89
N THR A 5 2.42 -3.16 6.32
CA THR A 5 3.57 -2.97 5.44
C THR A 5 3.14 -3.26 4.02
N ILE A 6 3.46 -2.36 3.09
CA ILE A 6 3.25 -2.57 1.66
C ILE A 6 4.61 -2.48 0.98
N THR A 7 5.05 -3.59 0.41
CA THR A 7 6.23 -3.65 -0.45
C THR A 7 5.76 -3.55 -1.89
N GLN A 8 6.37 -2.64 -2.63
CA GLN A 8 6.16 -2.45 -4.05
C GLN A 8 7.38 -2.99 -4.78
N ASP A 9 7.18 -3.82 -5.80
CA ASP A 9 8.25 -4.30 -6.67
C ASP A 9 7.96 -3.92 -8.12
N ASP A 10 8.68 -2.91 -8.60
CA ASP A 10 8.65 -2.37 -9.98
C ASP A 10 10.05 -2.33 -10.61
N GLY A 11 11.01 -3.05 -10.02
CA GLY A 11 12.45 -2.97 -10.33
C GLY A 11 13.24 -2.16 -9.30
N THR A 12 12.57 -1.33 -8.49
CA THR A 12 13.14 -0.66 -7.31
C THR A 12 12.29 -0.99 -6.09
N SER A 13 12.52 -2.16 -5.50
CA SER A 13 11.68 -2.64 -4.39
C SER A 13 11.60 -1.60 -3.26
N THR A 14 10.41 -1.05 -3.02
CA THR A 14 10.19 0.02 -2.05
C THR A 14 9.22 -0.44 -0.98
N VAL A 15 9.51 -0.12 0.29
CA VAL A 15 8.70 -0.55 1.44
C VAL A 15 8.07 0.67 2.11
N SER A 16 6.74 0.71 2.17
CA SER A 16 5.97 1.69 2.94
C SER A 16 5.35 1.02 4.17
N SER A 17 5.37 1.68 5.32
CA SER A 17 4.81 1.16 6.57
C SER A 17 3.82 2.13 7.20
N PHE A 18 2.64 1.63 7.53
CA PHE A 18 1.50 2.41 8.00
C PHE A 18 1.01 1.88 9.35
N ARG A 19 0.62 2.80 10.23
CA ARG A 19 -0.06 2.44 11.48
C ARG A 19 -1.57 2.54 11.25
N VAL A 20 -2.26 1.42 11.40
CA VAL A 20 -3.70 1.33 11.17
C VAL A 20 -4.43 1.35 12.51
N PHE A 21 -5.23 2.39 12.72
CA PHE A 21 -6.04 2.60 13.93
C PHE A 21 -7.52 2.83 13.65
N ARG A 22 -7.83 3.30 12.44
CA ARG A 22 -9.16 3.63 11.95
C ARG A 22 -9.16 3.60 10.42
N THR A 23 -10.35 3.60 9.84
CA THR A 23 -10.53 3.82 8.40
C THR A 23 -10.10 5.24 8.02
N GLY A 24 -9.72 5.43 6.76
CA GLY A 24 -9.31 6.73 6.22
C GLY A 24 -8.18 6.65 5.21
N ARG A 25 -7.99 7.74 4.48
CA ARG A 25 -6.92 7.88 3.49
C ARG A 25 -5.58 8.16 4.17
N ILE A 26 -4.56 7.38 3.81
CA ILE A 26 -3.16 7.56 4.16
C ILE A 26 -2.41 7.83 2.87
N THR A 27 -1.90 9.05 2.71
CA THR A 27 -1.15 9.41 1.49
C THR A 27 0.34 9.34 1.81
N ASP A 28 1.09 8.58 1.02
CA ASP A 28 2.55 8.52 1.09
C ASP A 28 3.10 9.13 -0.19
N SER A 29 3.38 10.43 -0.14
CA SER A 29 3.91 11.16 -1.28
C SER A 29 5.40 10.85 -1.37
N ARG A 30 5.80 10.05 -2.37
CA ARG A 30 7.20 9.84 -2.68
C ARG A 30 7.68 10.99 -3.57
N ASP A 31 8.73 11.67 -3.11
CA ASP A 31 9.49 12.62 -3.91
C ASP A 31 10.68 11.86 -4.50
N SER A 32 10.54 11.37 -5.73
CA SER A 32 11.62 10.70 -6.45
C SER A 32 12.61 11.77 -6.90
N GLY A 33 13.75 11.87 -6.23
CA GLY A 33 14.77 12.89 -6.52
C GLY A 33 15.13 13.00 -8.01
N SER A 34 15.11 14.24 -8.50
CA SER A 34 15.57 14.89 -9.74
C SER A 34 15.63 14.16 -11.11
N ASP A 35 15.81 12.84 -11.22
CA ASP A 35 16.10 12.18 -12.49
C ASP A 35 15.18 10.98 -12.82
N GLY A 36 14.22 10.64 -11.96
CA GLY A 36 13.25 9.57 -12.17
C GLY A 36 11.84 10.13 -12.31
N ALA A 37 11.05 9.59 -13.24
CA ALA A 37 9.62 9.90 -13.34
C ALA A 37 8.98 9.82 -11.94
N GLY A 38 8.39 10.94 -11.49
CA GLY A 38 7.71 11.01 -10.21
C GLY A 38 6.57 9.99 -10.14
N GLY A 39 6.33 9.46 -8.95
CA GLY A 39 5.23 8.53 -8.73
C GLY A 39 4.63 8.82 -7.37
N SER A 40 3.34 9.12 -7.34
CA SER A 40 2.62 9.31 -6.09
C SER A 40 1.82 8.05 -5.75
N GLN A 41 1.93 7.57 -4.50
CA GLN A 41 1.10 6.49 -4.00
C GLN A 41 0.17 7.00 -2.91
N SER A 42 -1.07 6.51 -2.89
CA SER A 42 -1.93 6.67 -1.72
C SER A 42 -2.64 5.37 -1.37
N VAL A 43 -2.76 5.12 -0.08
CA VAL A 43 -3.36 3.92 0.49
C VAL A 43 -4.55 4.35 1.34
N THR A 44 -5.75 3.89 1.01
CA THR A 44 -6.94 4.16 1.81
C THR A 44 -7.33 2.92 2.58
N ILE A 45 -7.46 3.03 3.90
CA ILE A 45 -8.01 1.97 4.73
C ILE A 45 -9.53 2.08 4.68
N ASP A 46 -10.18 1.21 3.90
CA ASP A 46 -11.61 1.27 3.65
C ASP A 46 -12.41 0.63 4.78
N LYS A 47 -11.94 -0.52 5.27
CA LYS A 47 -12.61 -1.27 6.34
C LYS A 47 -11.61 -2.01 7.22
N ILE A 48 -11.82 -1.95 8.52
CA ILE A 48 -11.15 -2.80 9.50
C ILE A 48 -12.21 -3.80 9.98
N ALA A 49 -12.03 -5.08 9.65
CA ALA A 49 -12.90 -6.17 10.05
C ALA A 49 -12.23 -7.04 11.13
N ASP A 50 -12.94 -8.06 11.61
CA ASP A 50 -12.43 -8.98 12.64
C ASP A 50 -11.36 -9.96 12.10
N ASP A 51 -11.40 -10.22 10.80
CA ASP A 51 -10.55 -11.14 10.03
C ASP A 51 -9.43 -10.45 9.25
N GLY A 52 -9.53 -9.15 8.96
CA GLY A 52 -8.47 -8.40 8.31
C GLY A 52 -8.78 -6.92 8.07
N VAL A 53 -8.06 -6.34 7.12
CA VAL A 53 -8.23 -4.95 6.67
C VAL A 53 -8.42 -4.93 5.16
N ALA A 54 -9.52 -4.34 4.70
CA ALA A 54 -9.71 -4.00 3.29
C ALA A 54 -9.13 -2.60 3.04
N LEU A 55 -8.37 -2.48 1.97
CA LEU A 55 -7.71 -1.23 1.60
C LEU A 55 -7.67 -1.03 0.08
N THR A 56 -7.70 0.24 -0.32
CA THR A 56 -7.57 0.68 -1.70
C THR A 56 -6.21 1.30 -1.90
N VAL A 57 -5.40 0.72 -2.77
CA VAL A 57 -4.13 1.31 -3.23
C VAL A 57 -4.38 2.06 -4.53
N VAL A 58 -3.92 3.29 -4.56
CA VAL A 58 -3.89 4.15 -5.75
C VAL A 58 -2.44 4.42 -6.09
N LEU A 59 -2.04 4.03 -7.30
CA LEU A 59 -0.75 4.33 -7.88
C LEU A 59 -0.93 5.35 -9.00
N ILE A 60 -0.19 6.45 -8.91
CA ILE A 60 -0.12 7.49 -9.92
C ILE A 60 1.31 7.47 -10.46
N VAL A 61 1.47 7.10 -11.72
CA VAL A 61 2.76 7.09 -12.43
C VAL A 61 2.82 8.34 -13.31
N ASP A 62 3.85 9.19 -13.18
CA ASP A 62 3.92 10.47 -13.92
C ASP A 62 4.29 10.32 -15.42
N ASN A 63 4.28 9.11 -15.97
CA ASN A 63 4.64 8.90 -17.36
C ASN A 63 3.41 9.15 -18.27
N ALA A 64 3.39 10.32 -18.92
CA ALA A 64 2.49 10.78 -19.98
C ALA A 64 1.08 10.13 -20.03
N ALA A 65 0.10 10.88 -19.51
CA ALA A 65 -1.24 10.44 -19.08
C ALA A 65 -1.15 9.65 -17.77
N ALA A 66 -1.29 10.37 -16.65
CA ALA A 66 -1.37 9.80 -15.31
C ALA A 66 -2.58 8.85 -15.22
N GLU A 67 -2.40 7.60 -15.67
CA GLU A 67 -3.40 6.56 -15.50
C GLU A 67 -3.39 6.16 -14.04
N GLU A 68 -4.32 6.77 -13.30
CA GLU A 68 -4.61 6.45 -11.92
C GLU A 68 -4.99 4.96 -11.85
N SER A 69 -4.06 4.16 -11.35
CA SER A 69 -4.24 2.72 -11.22
C SER A 69 -4.76 2.43 -9.81
N LYS A 70 -5.96 1.84 -9.72
CA LYS A 70 -6.61 1.54 -8.44
C LYS A 70 -6.74 0.04 -8.22
N LYS A 71 -6.46 -0.41 -7.01
CA LYS A 71 -6.69 -1.80 -6.59
C LYS A 71 -7.23 -1.86 -5.17
N GLU A 72 -8.32 -2.59 -5.01
CA GLU A 72 -8.80 -3.04 -3.70
C GLU A 72 -8.10 -4.35 -3.34
N ILE A 73 -7.54 -4.42 -2.14
CA ILE A 73 -6.94 -5.62 -1.59
C ILE A 73 -7.46 -5.86 -0.18
N PHE A 74 -7.63 -7.13 0.18
CA PHE A 74 -7.96 -7.55 1.54
C PHE A 74 -6.73 -8.20 2.17
N VAL A 75 -6.26 -7.64 3.28
CA VAL A 75 -5.09 -8.12 3.99
C VAL A 75 -5.55 -8.80 5.29
N PRO A 76 -5.48 -10.14 5.39
CA PRO A 76 -5.88 -10.85 6.60
C PRO A 76 -4.92 -10.55 7.75
N TYR A 77 -5.38 -10.71 8.99
CA TYR A 77 -4.48 -10.66 10.14
C TYR A 77 -3.58 -11.89 10.18
N GLY A 78 -2.27 -11.70 10.23
CA GLY A 78 -1.35 -12.82 10.40
C GLY A 78 0.04 -12.53 9.86
N PRO A 79 0.89 -13.57 9.80
CA PRO A 79 2.19 -13.49 9.11
C PRO A 79 2.04 -13.59 7.59
N GLU A 80 0.82 -13.70 7.08
CA GLU A 80 0.53 -13.92 5.67
C GLU A 80 0.69 -12.63 4.87
N ASP A 81 1.33 -12.77 3.72
CA ASP A 81 1.50 -11.70 2.75
C ASP A 81 0.41 -11.80 1.69
N THR A 82 -0.26 -10.69 1.41
CA THR A 82 -1.22 -10.55 0.32
C THR A 82 -0.53 -9.94 -0.88
N VAL A 83 -0.49 -10.69 -1.99
CA VAL A 83 0.11 -10.22 -3.24
C VAL A 83 -0.97 -9.71 -4.18
N ALA A 84 -0.76 -8.53 -4.76
CA ALA A 84 -1.66 -7.96 -5.76
C ALA A 84 -0.87 -7.23 -6.84
N ASP A 85 -1.23 -7.45 -8.10
CA ASP A 85 -0.63 -6.71 -9.22
C ASP A 85 -1.44 -5.46 -9.52
N LEU A 86 -0.72 -4.35 -9.67
CA LEU A 86 -1.26 -3.05 -10.01
C LEU A 86 -0.39 -2.38 -11.08
N ASN A 87 -0.89 -2.33 -12.31
CA ASN A 87 -0.20 -1.70 -13.45
C ASN A 87 1.25 -2.19 -13.64
N GLY A 88 1.45 -3.52 -13.70
CA GLY A 88 2.78 -4.13 -13.86
C GLY A 88 3.67 -4.06 -12.62
N THR A 89 3.17 -3.51 -11.52
CA THR A 89 3.85 -3.45 -10.22
C THR A 89 3.27 -4.50 -9.29
N THR A 90 4.10 -5.32 -8.67
CA THR A 90 3.66 -6.29 -7.67
C THR A 90 3.64 -5.62 -6.29
N LEU A 91 2.49 -5.64 -5.62
CA LEU A 91 2.30 -5.14 -4.27
C LEU A 91 2.22 -6.34 -3.32
N VAL A 92 3.00 -6.31 -2.25
CA VAL A 92 2.97 -7.30 -1.18
C VAL A 92 2.57 -6.60 0.11
N ALA A 93 1.38 -6.88 0.61
CA ALA A 93 0.83 -6.27 1.81
C ALA A 93 0.80 -7.25 2.98
N ARG A 94 1.30 -6.82 4.13
CA ARG A 94 1.34 -7.61 5.38
C ARG A 94 0.74 -6.83 6.52
N LEU A 95 -0.11 -7.47 7.31
CA LEU A 95 -0.79 -6.85 8.45
C LEU A 95 -0.44 -7.54 9.75
N GLU A 96 0.33 -6.86 10.59
CA GLU A 96 0.77 -7.37 11.88
C GLU A 96 0.01 -6.73 13.04
N ARG A 97 -0.45 -7.54 13.99
CA ARG A 97 -0.89 -7.05 15.29
C ARG A 97 0.33 -6.86 16.17
N ASN A 98 0.66 -5.60 16.47
CA ASN A 98 1.70 -5.32 17.44
C ASN A 98 1.12 -5.62 18.84
N ASN A 99 1.28 -6.88 19.28
CA ASN A 99 0.98 -7.32 20.63
C ASN A 99 2.11 -6.81 21.54
N LYS A 100 2.11 -5.51 21.84
CA LYS A 100 2.85 -5.03 23.00
C LYS A 100 2.20 -5.64 24.23
N LYS A 101 2.82 -6.70 24.76
CA LYS A 101 2.68 -7.13 26.15
C LYS A 101 3.21 -6.03 27.07
#